data_AF-A0A317YGQ8-F1
#
_entry.id   AF-A0A317YGQ8-F1
#
_cell.length_a   1.000
_cell.length_b   1.000
_cell.length_c   1.000
_cell.angle_alpha   90.00
_cell.angle_beta   90.00
_cell.angle_gamma   90.00
#
_symmetry.space_group_name_H-M   'P 1'
#
loop_
_entity.id
_entity.type
_entity.pdbx_description
1 polymer ?
#
loop_
_entity_poly.entity_id
_entity_poly.type
_entity_poly.pdbx_seq_one_letter_code
_entity_poly.pdbx_strand_id
1 'polypeptide(L)'
;MDQIHSQSRGLTIGKRLMKERNVLFLKHMGNSGSAHNYSVGCFNNLKNSMTHIDKVMVKENEKLVVEARLRLTTTINSIRWLTFQGCPFRGHDESQNSLNQGNFLEMVKLLASYNKEVKGVMLQNAPKMPNTLHLMSRRKFLALLHGKCKN
;
A
#
# COMPACT_ATOMS: atom_id res chain seq x y z
N MET A 1 -47.55 -47.87 -38.65
CA MET A 1 -46.10 -47.58 -38.74
C MET A 1 -45.74 -46.13 -38.41
N ASP A 2 -46.71 -45.21 -38.28
CA ASP A 2 -46.46 -43.76 -38.30
C ASP A 2 -45.96 -43.15 -36.97
N GLN A 3 -46.24 -43.81 -35.84
CA GLN A 3 -45.86 -43.31 -34.52
C GLN A 3 -44.34 -43.40 -34.27
N ILE A 4 -43.69 -44.45 -34.75
CA ILE A 4 -42.22 -44.65 -34.67
C ILE A 4 -41.49 -43.68 -35.62
N HIS A 5 -42.05 -43.45 -36.82
CA HIS A 5 -41.48 -42.52 -37.79
C HIS A 5 -41.57 -41.05 -37.32
N SER A 6 -42.65 -40.70 -36.62
CA SER A 6 -42.83 -39.40 -35.97
C SER A 6 -41.85 -39.17 -34.82
N GLN A 7 -41.69 -40.16 -33.92
CA GLN A 7 -40.72 -40.08 -32.81
C GLN A 7 -39.26 -39.99 -33.30
N SER A 8 -38.89 -40.76 -34.32
CA SER A 8 -37.55 -40.72 -34.93
C SER A 8 -37.24 -39.37 -35.59
N ARG A 9 -38.23 -38.76 -36.26
CA ARG A 9 -38.11 -37.40 -36.81
C ARG A 9 -37.96 -36.36 -35.70
N GLY A 10 -38.74 -36.46 -34.62
CA GLY A 10 -38.62 -35.57 -33.45
C GLY A 10 -37.24 -35.64 -32.79
N LEU A 11 -36.67 -36.84 -32.62
CA LEU A 11 -35.31 -37.02 -32.09
C LEU A 11 -34.24 -36.42 -33.01
N THR A 12 -34.41 -36.55 -34.32
CA THR A 12 -33.48 -36.01 -35.32
C THR A 12 -33.49 -34.48 -35.36
N ILE A 13 -34.68 -33.87 -35.27
CA ILE A 13 -34.85 -32.42 -35.17
C ILE A 13 -34.25 -31.90 -33.86
N GLY A 14 -34.50 -32.58 -32.74
CA GLY A 14 -33.92 -32.23 -31.45
C GLY A 14 -32.39 -32.20 -31.47
N LYS A 15 -31.75 -33.23 -32.06
CA LYS A 15 -30.29 -33.27 -32.23
C LYS A 15 -29.77 -32.12 -33.09
N ARG A 16 -30.49 -31.74 -34.16
CA ARG A 16 -30.13 -30.63 -35.05
C ARG A 16 -30.15 -29.28 -34.32
N LEU A 17 -31.24 -29.00 -33.60
CA LEU A 17 -31.40 -27.77 -32.81
C LEU A 17 -30.35 -27.63 -31.69
N MET A 18 -29.95 -28.75 -31.09
CA MET A 18 -28.86 -28.77 -30.11
C MET A 18 -27.51 -28.45 -30.76
N LYS A 19 -27.25 -28.96 -31.97
CA LYS A 19 -26.03 -28.67 -32.73
C LYS A 19 -25.96 -27.20 -33.14
N GLU A 20 -27.06 -26.63 -33.64
CA GLU A 20 -27.15 -25.22 -34.05
C GLU A 20 -26.93 -24.27 -32.87
N ARG A 21 -27.53 -24.55 -31.70
CA ARG A 21 -27.25 -23.77 -30.48
C ARG A 21 -25.79 -23.84 -30.05
N ASN A 22 -25.17 -25.01 -30.12
CA ASN A 22 -23.74 -25.15 -29.80
C ASN A 22 -22.86 -24.33 -30.75
N VAL A 23 -23.19 -24.29 -32.04
CA VAL A 23 -22.48 -23.46 -33.02
C VAL A 23 -22.66 -21.97 -32.69
N LEU A 24 -23.87 -21.54 -32.34
CA LEU A 24 -24.14 -20.15 -31.94
C LEU A 24 -23.35 -19.75 -30.67
N PHE A 25 -23.29 -20.65 -29.69
CA PHE A 25 -22.54 -20.47 -28.45
C PHE A 25 -21.03 -20.38 -28.70
N LEU A 26 -20.48 -21.31 -29.50
CA LEU A 26 -19.07 -21.29 -29.88
C LEU A 26 -18.69 -20.01 -30.65
N LYS A 27 -19.59 -19.54 -31.52
CA LYS A 27 -19.40 -18.27 -32.24
C LYS A 27 -19.40 -17.06 -31.30
N HIS A 28 -20.24 -17.07 -30.26
CA HIS A 28 -20.25 -16.03 -29.23
C HIS A 28 -18.99 -16.04 -28.35
N MET A 29 -18.53 -17.23 -27.94
CA MET A 29 -17.30 -17.37 -27.16
C MET A 29 -16.06 -16.95 -27.95
N GLY A 30 -16.04 -17.15 -29.27
CA GLY A 30 -14.93 -16.79 -30.15
C GLY A 30 -13.60 -17.44 -29.76
N ASN A 31 -12.51 -16.98 -30.37
CA ASN A 31 -11.15 -17.47 -30.08
C ASN A 31 -10.55 -16.78 -28.85
N SER A 32 -9.32 -17.12 -28.47
CA SER A 32 -8.60 -16.59 -27.29
C SER A 32 -8.59 -15.05 -27.18
N GLY A 33 -8.67 -14.32 -28.29
CA GLY A 33 -8.75 -12.85 -28.31
C GLY A 33 -10.16 -12.25 -28.38
N SER A 34 -11.23 -13.04 -28.21
CA SER A 34 -12.61 -12.56 -28.29
C SER A 34 -12.99 -11.65 -27.11
N ALA A 35 -14.03 -10.82 -27.31
CA ALA A 35 -14.62 -10.02 -26.24
C ALA A 35 -15.12 -10.88 -25.06
N HIS A 36 -15.65 -12.08 -25.34
CA HIS A 36 -16.07 -13.03 -24.32
C HIS A 36 -14.88 -13.50 -23.47
N ASN A 37 -13.78 -13.92 -24.09
CA ASN A 37 -12.60 -14.39 -23.35
C ASN A 37 -11.93 -13.26 -22.57
N TYR A 38 -11.90 -12.04 -23.11
CA TYR A 38 -11.49 -10.85 -22.36
C TYR A 38 -12.38 -10.63 -21.13
N SER A 39 -13.71 -10.67 -21.31
CA SER A 39 -14.68 -10.47 -20.21
C SER A 39 -14.57 -11.56 -19.14
N VAL A 40 -14.38 -12.82 -19.53
CA VAL A 40 -14.13 -13.95 -18.62
C VAL A 40 -12.81 -13.74 -17.87
N GLY A 41 -11.77 -13.26 -18.55
CA GLY A 41 -10.50 -12.87 -17.93
C GLY A 41 -10.68 -11.76 -16.89
N CYS A 42 -11.40 -10.69 -17.23
CA CYS A 42 -11.76 -9.62 -16.31
C CYS A 42 -12.56 -10.14 -15.10
N PHE A 43 -13.54 -11.02 -15.32
CA PHE A 43 -14.32 -11.64 -14.24
C PHE A 43 -13.46 -12.50 -13.32
N ASN A 44 -12.56 -13.31 -13.87
CA ASN A 44 -11.64 -14.13 -13.10
C ASN A 44 -10.65 -13.27 -12.31
N ASN A 45 -10.15 -12.18 -12.90
CA ASN A 45 -9.30 -11.19 -12.21
C ASN A 45 -10.05 -10.47 -11.09
N LEU A 46 -11.32 -10.12 -11.30
CA LEU A 46 -12.19 -9.54 -10.28
C LEU A 46 -12.44 -10.53 -9.13
N LYS A 47 -12.66 -11.81 -9.44
CA LYS A 47 -12.82 -12.89 -8.46
C LYS A 47 -11.52 -13.19 -7.70
N ASN A 48 -10.37 -12.89 -8.30
CA ASN A 48 -9.07 -13.03 -7.64
C ASN A 48 -8.96 -12.00 -6.49
N SER A 49 -9.33 -12.49 -5.31
CA SER A 49 -9.57 -11.70 -4.11
C SER A 49 -8.32 -10.97 -3.58
N MET A 50 -7.11 -11.29 -4.05
CA MET A 50 -5.86 -10.63 -3.62
C MET A 50 -5.67 -9.21 -4.20
N THR A 51 -6.36 -8.88 -5.30
CA THR A 51 -6.25 -7.58 -5.99
C THR A 51 -7.44 -6.67 -5.74
N HIS A 52 -8.36 -7.04 -4.82
CA HIS A 52 -9.49 -6.19 -4.49
C HIS A 52 -9.00 -4.89 -3.81
N ILE A 53 -9.55 -3.76 -4.25
CA ILE A 53 -9.14 -2.41 -3.80
C ILE A 53 -9.14 -2.34 -2.28
N ASP A 54 -10.18 -2.85 -1.61
CA ASP A 54 -10.27 -2.82 -0.15
C ASP A 54 -9.08 -3.50 0.54
N LYS A 55 -8.62 -4.65 0.02
CA LYS A 55 -7.50 -5.38 0.62
C LYS A 55 -6.17 -4.68 0.39
N VAL A 56 -6.00 -4.08 -0.78
CA VAL A 56 -4.82 -3.26 -1.09
C VAL A 56 -4.80 -2.03 -0.18
N MET A 57 -5.95 -1.37 0.01
CA MET A 57 -6.07 -0.21 0.91
C MET A 57 -5.80 -0.56 2.37
N VAL A 58 -6.31 -1.69 2.87
CA VAL A 58 -6.02 -2.18 4.23
C VAL A 58 -4.51 -2.42 4.40
N LYS A 59 -3.88 -3.11 3.46
CA LYS A 59 -2.44 -3.42 3.52
C LYS A 59 -1.57 -2.15 3.46
N GLU A 60 -1.89 -1.20 2.59
CA GLU A 60 -1.19 0.08 2.53
C GLU A 60 -1.39 0.88 3.83
N ASN A 61 -2.59 0.88 4.40
CA ASN A 61 -2.85 1.53 5.69
C ASN A 61 -2.06 0.89 6.84
N GLU A 62 -1.99 -0.45 6.90
CA GLU A 62 -1.16 -1.16 7.87
C GLU A 62 0.31 -0.78 7.76
N LYS A 63 0.84 -0.71 6.54
CA LYS A 63 2.22 -0.29 6.27
C LYS A 63 2.47 1.13 6.77
N LEU A 64 1.58 2.08 6.46
CA LEU A 64 1.69 3.46 6.95
C LEU A 64 1.68 3.56 8.47
N VAL A 65 0.83 2.76 9.15
CA VAL A 65 0.77 2.71 10.61
C VAL A 65 2.07 2.17 11.21
N VAL A 66 2.63 1.10 10.62
CA VAL A 66 3.91 0.54 11.06
C VAL A 66 5.05 1.55 10.90
N GLU A 67 5.15 2.20 9.75
CA GLU A 67 6.16 3.23 9.49
C GLU A 67 6.03 4.42 10.44
N ALA A 68 4.80 4.88 10.72
CA ALA A 68 4.53 5.94 11.67
C ALA A 68 4.94 5.57 13.11
N ARG A 69 4.65 4.33 13.55
CA ARG A 69 5.04 3.82 14.87
C ARG A 69 6.55 3.69 15.00
N LEU A 70 7.22 3.16 13.99
CA LEU A 70 8.68 3.07 13.95
C LEU A 70 9.30 4.46 14.07
N ARG A 71 8.71 5.44 13.38
CA ARG A 71 9.19 6.81 13.41
C ARG A 71 9.02 7.50 14.75
N LEU A 72 7.84 7.34 15.36
CA LEU A 72 7.56 7.87 16.69
C LEU A 72 8.50 7.26 17.74
N THR A 73 8.65 5.94 17.72
CA THR A 73 9.48 5.20 18.69
C THR A 73 10.95 5.62 18.59
N THR A 74 11.49 5.71 17.38
CA THR A 74 12.87 6.19 17.15
C THR A 74 13.06 7.59 17.72
N THR A 75 12.13 8.51 17.43
CA THR A 75 12.19 9.90 17.91
C THR A 75 12.16 9.97 19.44
N ILE A 76 11.22 9.25 20.08
CA ILE A 76 11.10 9.19 21.53
C ILE A 76 12.38 8.63 22.17
N ASN A 77 12.93 7.56 21.62
CA ASN A 77 14.14 6.95 22.15
C ASN A 77 15.35 7.89 22.03
N SER A 78 15.52 8.56 20.89
CA SER A 78 16.59 9.56 20.72
C SER A 78 16.44 10.72 21.71
N ILE A 79 15.23 11.26 21.89
CA ILE A 79 14.97 12.33 22.86
C ILE A 79 15.23 11.86 24.28
N ARG A 80 14.73 10.68 24.65
CA ARG A 80 14.92 10.10 25.99
C ARG A 80 16.40 9.91 26.30
N TRP A 81 17.17 9.38 25.36
CA TRP A 81 18.61 9.18 25.53
C TRP A 81 19.35 10.51 25.70
N LEU A 82 19.09 11.51 24.86
CA LEU A 82 19.72 12.83 24.97
C LEU A 82 19.36 13.55 26.27
N THR A 83 18.09 13.44 26.70
CA THR A 83 17.63 14.00 27.97
C THR A 83 18.35 13.33 29.15
N PHE A 84 18.49 12.00 29.11
CA PHE A 84 19.17 11.25 30.15
C PHE A 84 20.66 11.61 30.25
N GLN A 85 21.29 11.90 29.12
CA GLN A 85 22.69 12.36 29.07
C GLN A 85 22.85 13.86 29.36
N GLY A 86 21.76 14.63 29.49
CA GLY A 86 21.82 16.08 29.60
C GLY A 86 22.37 16.79 28.35
N CYS A 87 22.33 16.14 27.20
CA CYS A 87 22.86 16.69 25.95
C CYS A 87 21.82 17.59 25.25
N PRO A 88 22.24 18.73 24.68
CA PRO A 88 21.36 19.54 23.86
C PRO A 88 20.90 18.76 22.63
N PHE A 89 19.62 18.88 22.27
CA PHE A 89 19.07 18.19 21.11
C PHE A 89 19.57 18.78 19.78
N ARG A 90 19.71 20.12 19.73
CA ARG A 90 20.08 20.88 18.54
C ARG A 90 21.54 21.29 18.55
N GLY A 91 22.09 21.43 17.34
CA GLY A 91 23.39 22.05 17.10
C GLY A 91 23.26 23.55 16.85
N HIS A 92 24.38 24.25 16.89
CA HIS A 92 24.43 25.68 16.52
C HIS A 92 24.18 25.87 15.02
N ASP A 93 24.72 24.97 14.19
CA ASP A 93 24.49 24.92 12.76
C ASP A 93 23.92 23.56 12.34
N GLU A 94 22.65 23.53 11.93
CA GLU A 94 21.97 22.34 11.39
C GLU A 94 22.01 22.28 9.84
N SER A 95 22.91 23.03 9.20
CA SER A 95 23.12 22.98 7.75
C SER A 95 23.66 21.63 7.31
N GLN A 96 23.41 21.23 6.05
CA GLN A 96 23.89 19.94 5.54
C GLN A 96 25.42 19.80 5.57
N ASN A 97 26.14 20.92 5.55
CA ASN A 97 27.61 20.96 5.52
C ASN A 97 28.25 21.09 6.91
N SER A 98 27.44 21.25 7.96
CA SER A 98 27.95 21.31 9.33
C SER A 98 28.54 19.98 9.76
N LEU A 99 29.70 20.04 10.43
CA LEU A 99 30.34 18.90 11.08
C LEU A 99 29.53 18.37 12.27
N ASN A 100 28.70 19.23 12.88
CA ASN A 100 27.81 18.85 13.98
C ASN A 100 26.44 19.50 13.78
N GLN A 101 25.53 18.75 13.17
CA GLN A 101 24.17 19.21 12.91
C GLN A 101 23.25 19.16 14.13
N GLY A 102 23.79 18.81 15.29
CA GLY A 102 23.05 18.60 16.53
C GLY A 102 22.89 17.13 16.87
N ASN A 103 22.99 16.83 18.16
CA ASN A 103 23.03 15.47 18.69
C ASN A 103 21.79 14.64 18.30
N PHE A 104 20.61 15.25 18.18
CA PHE A 104 19.42 14.53 17.71
C PHE A 104 19.58 14.03 16.29
N LEU A 105 20.05 14.88 15.38
CA LEU A 105 20.18 14.51 13.98
C LEU A 105 21.28 13.48 13.77
N GLU A 106 22.40 13.62 14.50
CA GLU A 106 23.48 12.63 14.49
C GLU A 106 23.02 11.27 15.08
N MET A 107 22.26 11.26 16.18
CA MET A 107 21.67 10.03 16.72
C MET A 107 20.70 9.36 15.75
N VAL A 108 19.87 10.12 15.04
CA VAL A 108 18.95 9.56 14.04
C VAL A 108 19.71 8.99 12.84
N LYS A 109 20.77 9.67 12.36
CA LYS A 109 21.66 9.16 11.30
C LYS A 109 22.35 7.88 11.74
N LEU A 110 22.84 7.83 12.97
CA LEU A 110 23.45 6.67 13.58
C LEU A 110 22.46 5.49 13.60
N LEU A 111 21.25 5.68 14.11
CA LEU A 111 20.22 4.63 14.11
C LEU A 111 19.86 4.16 12.68
N ALA A 112 19.81 5.08 11.71
CA ALA A 112 19.57 4.77 10.30
C ALA A 112 20.75 4.05 9.62
N SER A 113 21.98 4.12 10.15
CA SER A 113 23.12 3.42 9.56
C SER A 113 23.06 1.91 9.85
N TYR A 114 22.53 1.51 11.01
CA TYR A 114 22.39 0.10 11.40
C TYR A 114 21.02 -0.50 11.07
N ASN A 115 19.95 0.31 11.01
CA ASN A 115 18.59 -0.18 10.75
C ASN A 115 18.04 0.38 9.43
N LYS A 116 17.88 -0.50 8.44
CA LYS A 116 17.35 -0.18 7.11
C LYS A 116 15.90 0.29 7.13
N GLU A 117 15.07 -0.21 8.05
CA GLU A 117 13.69 0.23 8.21
C GLU A 117 13.64 1.66 8.75
N VAL A 118 14.47 1.97 9.76
CA VAL A 118 14.62 3.34 10.27
C VAL A 118 15.11 4.27 9.17
N LYS A 119 16.11 3.84 8.38
CA LYS A 119 16.58 4.60 7.20
C LYS A 119 15.48 4.87 6.19
N GLY A 120 14.58 3.90 5.97
CA GLY A 120 13.46 4.00 5.05
C GLY A 120 12.37 4.99 5.48
N VAL A 121 12.20 5.23 6.78
CA VAL A 121 11.14 6.10 7.31
C VAL A 121 11.63 7.44 7.87
N MET A 122 12.95 7.62 7.99
CA MET A 122 13.59 8.82 8.55
C MET A 122 14.23 9.73 7.52
N LEU A 123 14.57 10.94 7.97
CA LEU A 123 15.34 11.92 7.21
C LEU A 123 14.63 12.29 5.89
N GLN A 124 15.30 12.05 4.76
CA GLN A 124 14.82 12.40 3.43
C GLN A 124 13.77 11.41 2.88
N ASN A 125 13.66 10.23 3.48
CA ASN A 125 12.76 9.16 3.02
C ASN A 125 11.40 9.18 3.72
N ALA A 126 11.19 10.10 4.67
CA ALA A 126 9.95 10.21 5.41
C ALA A 126 8.77 10.51 4.45
N PRO A 127 7.71 9.67 4.43
CA PRO A 127 6.54 9.96 3.61
C PRO A 127 5.92 11.31 4.01
N LYS A 128 5.50 12.09 3.01
CA LYS A 128 4.70 13.31 3.22
C LYS A 128 3.33 12.88 3.76
N MET A 129 3.24 12.70 5.08
CA MET A 129 1.99 12.39 5.76
C MET A 129 0.97 13.52 5.53
N PRO A 130 -0.29 13.22 5.19
CA PRO A 130 -1.36 14.21 5.16
C PRO A 130 -1.64 14.68 6.60
N ASN A 131 -1.12 15.87 6.90
CA ASN A 131 -1.48 16.86 7.92
C ASN A 131 -1.69 16.47 9.40
N THR A 132 -1.82 15.20 9.78
CA THR A 132 -2.05 14.81 11.19
C THR A 132 -0.75 14.53 11.96
N LEU A 133 0.37 14.36 11.25
CA LEU A 133 1.73 14.39 11.82
C LEU A 133 2.51 15.64 11.41
N HIS A 134 1.82 16.72 11.04
CA HIS A 134 2.44 18.04 10.84
C HIS A 134 3.16 18.56 12.10
N LEU A 135 2.95 17.90 13.24
CA LEU A 135 3.71 18.07 14.49
C LEU A 135 5.19 17.63 14.38
N MET A 136 5.54 16.76 13.43
CA MET A 136 6.86 16.12 13.30
C MET A 136 7.76 16.76 12.23
N SER A 137 7.27 17.79 11.54
CA SER A 137 8.11 18.67 10.74
C SER A 137 8.88 19.59 11.69
N ARG A 138 10.20 19.36 11.77
CA ARG A 138 11.37 20.11 12.32
C ARG A 138 11.19 21.50 12.98
N ARG A 139 10.13 22.25 12.70
CA ARG A 139 9.81 23.57 13.26
C ARG A 139 8.71 23.56 14.34
N LYS A 140 7.68 22.71 14.28
CA LYS A 140 6.50 22.82 15.17
C LYS A 140 6.67 22.22 16.56
N PHE A 141 7.29 21.03 16.68
CA PHE A 141 7.56 20.44 18.00
C PHE A 141 8.47 21.32 18.87
N LEU A 142 9.47 21.97 18.25
CA LEU A 142 10.41 22.84 18.96
C LEU A 142 9.81 24.20 19.34
N ALA A 143 8.85 24.71 18.57
CA ALA A 143 8.07 25.88 18.99
C ALA A 143 7.15 25.58 20.19
N LEU A 144 6.60 24.36 20.27
CA LEU A 144 5.72 23.96 21.37
C LEU A 144 6.48 23.82 22.71
N LEU A 145 7.74 23.39 22.68
CA LEU A 145 8.60 23.30 23.85
C LEU A 145 9.09 24.67 24.33
N HIS A 146 9.37 25.61 23.42
CA HIS A 146 9.79 26.97 23.79
C HIS A 146 8.65 27.83 24.38
N GLY A 147 7.39 27.53 24.09
CA GLY A 147 6.24 28.22 24.69
C GLY A 147 6.03 27.95 26.19
N LYS A 148 6.76 26.98 26.77
CA LYS A 148 6.66 26.62 28.20
C LYS A 148 7.90 26.95 29.04
N CYS A 149 8.94 27.51 28.45
CA CYS A 149 10.08 28.09 29.17
C CYS A 149 10.04 29.63 29.05
N LYS A 150 9.03 30.24 29.66
CA LYS A 150 9.14 31.58 30.22
C LYS A 150 8.83 31.44 31.71
N ASN A 151 9.88 31.24 32.49
CA ASN A 151 10.00 31.69 33.88
C ASN A 151 11.30 32.50 33.95
#